data_AF-A0A124FYM1-F1
#
_entry.id   AF-A0A124FYM1-F1
#
_cell.length_a   1.000
_cell.length_b   1.000
_cell.length_c   1.000
_cell.angle_alpha   90.00
_cell.angle_beta   90.00
_cell.angle_gamma   90.00
#
_symmetry.space_group_name_H-M   'P 1'
#
loop_
_entity.id
_entity.type
_entity.pdbx_description
1 polymer ?
#
loop_
_entity_poly.entity_id
_entity_poly.type
_entity_poly.pdbx_seq_one_letter_code
_entity_poly.pdbx_strand_id
1 'polypeptide(L)' 'GYPTGLKGTEIPEFARIIAIADHFDNLTADRDFYQEKEKEAAILELKRLSGVYFDPALVDIFTGIVDDVTDG' A
#
# COMPACT_ATOMS: atom_id res chain seq x y z
N GLY A 1 -16.05 0.13 0.90
CA GLY A 1 -15.81 -1.33 0.78
C GLY A 1 -16.81 -2.13 1.60
N TYR A 2 -16.72 -3.46 1.64
CA TYR A 2 -17.55 -4.30 2.54
C TYR A 2 -17.06 -4.19 4.00
N PRO A 3 -17.89 -4.39 5.05
CA PRO A 3 -19.34 -4.66 5.05
C PRO A 3 -20.25 -3.44 4.91
N THR A 4 -19.77 -2.25 5.27
CA THR A 4 -20.61 -1.06 5.48
C THR A 4 -20.68 -0.12 4.29
N GLY A 5 -19.98 -0.40 3.18
CA GLY A 5 -20.00 0.42 1.98
C GLY A 5 -19.22 1.74 2.06
N LEU A 6 -18.55 2.02 3.19
CA LEU A 6 -17.88 3.30 3.48
C LEU A 6 -16.90 3.72 2.37
N LYS A 7 -16.81 5.04 2.14
CA LYS A 7 -15.96 5.62 1.08
C LYS A 7 -15.06 6.73 1.63
N GLY A 8 -13.85 6.84 1.06
CA GLY A 8 -12.91 7.91 1.38
C GLY A 8 -12.70 8.05 2.90
N THR A 9 -12.93 9.24 3.42
CA THR A 9 -12.73 9.59 4.83
C THR A 9 -13.80 9.07 5.79
N GLU A 10 -14.88 8.46 5.28
CA GLU A 10 -15.83 7.71 6.12
C GLU A 10 -15.19 6.42 6.66
N ILE A 11 -14.16 5.92 5.98
CA ILE A 11 -13.34 4.82 6.47
C ILE A 11 -12.36 5.39 7.51
N PRO A 12 -12.34 4.85 8.74
CA PRO A 12 -11.39 5.28 9.76
C PRO A 12 -9.95 5.27 9.23
N GLU A 13 -9.17 6.28 9.59
CA GLU A 13 -7.81 6.44 9.09
C GLU A 13 -6.93 5.21 9.30
N PHE A 14 -6.97 4.63 10.51
CA PHE A 14 -6.22 3.40 10.81
C PHE A 14 -6.61 2.23 9.90
N ALA A 15 -7.88 2.12 9.49
CA ALA A 15 -8.33 1.05 8.61
C ALA A 15 -7.84 1.27 7.17
N ARG A 16 -7.76 2.52 6.71
CA ARG A 16 -7.14 2.87 5.42
C ARG A 16 -5.64 2.55 5.41
N ILE A 17 -4.94 2.83 6.52
CA ILE A 17 -3.51 2.49 6.70
C ILE A 17 -3.30 0.97 6.67
N ILE A 18 -4.07 0.22 7.46
CA ILE A 18 -3.97 -1.25 7.52
C ILE A 18 -4.22 -1.87 6.14
N ALA A 19 -5.19 -1.36 5.37
CA ALA A 19 -5.49 -1.88 4.04
C ALA A 19 -4.31 -1.75 3.06
N ILE A 20 -3.55 -0.64 3.13
CA ILE A 20 -2.35 -0.44 2.31
C ILE A 20 -1.24 -1.41 2.76
N ALA A 21 -1.00 -1.49 4.06
CA ALA A 21 0.05 -2.36 4.62
C ALA A 21 -0.20 -3.84 4.33
N ASP A 22 -1.43 -4.33 4.50
CA ASP A 22 -1.84 -5.71 4.22
C ASP A 22 -1.68 -6.04 2.72
N HIS A 23 -2.07 -5.13 1.84
CA HIS A 23 -1.90 -5.34 0.40
C HIS A 23 -0.42 -5.43 0.00
N PHE A 24 0.41 -4.53 0.54
CA PHE A 24 1.85 -4.54 0.29
C PHE A 24 2.52 -5.82 0.81
N ASP A 25 2.19 -6.25 2.04
CA ASP A 25 2.74 -7.49 2.63
C ASP A 25 2.34 -8.70 1.78
N ASN A 26 1.07 -8.80 1.34
CA ASN A 26 0.61 -9.87 0.45
C ASN A 26 1.38 -9.90 -0.89
N LEU A 27 1.70 -8.74 -1.47
CA LEU A 27 2.49 -8.67 -2.72
C LEU A 27 3.97 -9.02 -2.53
N THR A 28 4.48 -8.94 -1.30
CA THR A 28 5.91 -9.17 -0.97
C THR A 28 6.13 -10.44 -0.12
N ALA A 29 5.09 -11.23 0.08
CA ALA A 29 5.13 -12.43 0.92
C ALA A 29 5.85 -13.63 0.27
N ASP A 30 5.82 -13.75 -1.06
CA ASP A 30 6.54 -14.81 -1.81
C ASP A 30 8.02 -14.41 -1.99
N ARG A 31 8.77 -14.55 -0.89
CA ARG A 31 10.17 -14.16 -0.78
C ARG A 31 11.10 -15.15 -1.48
N ASP A 32 11.26 -15.06 -2.78
CA ASP A 32 12.31 -15.79 -3.51
C ASP A 32 13.31 -14.83 -4.16
N PHE A 33 14.49 -14.67 -3.54
CA PHE A 33 15.75 -14.07 -4.04
C PHE A 33 15.73 -12.67 -4.72
N TYR A 34 14.59 -12.08 -5.08
CA TYR A 34 14.47 -10.83 -5.85
C TYR A 34 13.70 -9.72 -5.12
N GLN A 35 14.00 -9.53 -3.83
CA GLN A 35 13.27 -8.63 -2.93
C GLN A 35 13.14 -7.19 -3.44
N GLU A 36 14.13 -6.64 -4.15
CA GLU A 36 14.04 -5.28 -4.70
C GLU A 36 13.00 -5.17 -5.81
N LYS A 37 12.96 -6.15 -6.73
CA LYS A 37 11.99 -6.16 -7.84
C LYS A 37 10.56 -6.35 -7.34
N GLU A 38 10.37 -7.14 -6.29
CA GLU A 38 9.07 -7.36 -5.66
C GLU A 38 8.55 -6.08 -4.98
N LYS A 39 9.42 -5.34 -4.30
CA LYS A 39 9.07 -4.04 -3.69
C LYS A 39 8.68 -3.00 -4.74
N GLU A 40 9.49 -2.82 -5.78
CA GLU A 40 9.17 -1.89 -6.87
C GLU A 40 7.82 -2.22 -7.50
N ALA A 41 7.56 -3.51 -7.77
CA ALA A 41 6.28 -3.97 -8.30
C ALA A 41 5.11 -3.66 -7.34
N ALA A 42 5.30 -3.88 -6.04
CA ALA A 42 4.28 -3.59 -5.03
C ALA A 42 3.99 -2.08 -4.92
N ILE A 43 5.02 -1.23 -4.97
CA ILE A 43 4.87 0.24 -5.00
C ILE A 43 4.10 0.68 -6.24
N LEU A 44 4.44 0.14 -7.42
CA LEU A 44 3.74 0.46 -8.66
C LEU A 44 2.27 0.04 -8.62
N GLU A 45 1.95 -1.12 -8.05
CA GLU A 45 0.57 -1.58 -7.90
C GLU A 45 -0.22 -0.70 -6.93
N LEU A 46 0.36 -0.31 -5.79
CA LEU A 46 -0.28 0.64 -4.86
C LEU A 46 -0.57 1.99 -5.54
N LYS A 47 0.40 2.53 -6.30
CA LYS A 47 0.21 3.77 -7.08
C LYS A 47 -0.89 3.62 -8.13
N ARG A 48 -0.97 2.45 -8.80
CA ARG A 48 -2.03 2.15 -9.78
C ARG A 48 -3.43 2.10 -9.17
N LEU A 49 -3.54 1.62 -7.92
CA LEU A 49 -4.80 1.46 -7.20
C LEU A 49 -5.19 2.71 -6.35
N SER A 50 -4.30 3.70 -6.30
CA SER A 50 -4.50 4.98 -5.61
C SER A 50 -5.75 5.72 -6.11
N GLY A 51 -6.56 6.21 -5.17
CA GLY A 51 -7.80 6.95 -5.48
C GLY A 51 -8.99 6.06 -5.89
N VAL A 52 -8.76 4.78 -6.13
CA VAL A 52 -9.81 3.80 -6.43
C VAL A 52 -10.05 2.88 -5.24
N TYR A 53 -8.99 2.25 -4.74
CA TYR A 53 -9.04 1.31 -3.61
C TYR A 53 -8.38 1.87 -2.35
N PHE A 54 -7.36 2.71 -2.53
CA PHE A 54 -6.57 3.27 -1.44
C PHE A 54 -6.67 4.78 -1.40
N ASP A 55 -6.46 5.33 -0.22
CA ASP A 55 -6.37 6.77 -0.05
C ASP A 55 -5.09 7.31 -0.70
N PRO A 56 -5.18 8.24 -1.67
CA PRO A 56 -4.00 8.75 -2.36
C PRO A 56 -2.94 9.34 -1.44
N ALA A 57 -3.35 10.09 -0.41
CA ALA A 57 -2.40 10.74 0.50
C ALA A 57 -1.62 9.70 1.32
N LEU A 58 -2.29 8.61 1.72
CA LEU A 58 -1.64 7.54 2.46
C LEU A 58 -0.74 6.67 1.56
N VAL A 59 -1.10 6.48 0.29
CA VAL A 59 -0.23 5.80 -0.69
C VAL A 59 1.06 6.58 -0.92
N ASP A 60 0.98 7.90 -1.08
CA ASP A 60 2.15 8.75 -1.29
C ASP A 60 3.09 8.69 -0.07
N ILE A 61 2.54 8.80 1.15
CA ILE A 61 3.32 8.69 2.39
C ILE A 61 3.96 7.31 2.52
N PHE A 62 3.18 6.24 2.33
CA PHE A 62 3.65 4.87 2.49
C PHE A 62 4.78 4.55 1.51
N THR A 63 4.61 4.87 0.23
CA THR A 63 5.62 4.60 -0.80
C THR A 63 6.90 5.40 -0.57
N GLY A 64 6.80 6.66 -0.14
CA GLY A 64 7.98 7.44 0.27
C GLY A 64 8.76 6.80 1.42
N ILE A 65 8.07 6.27 2.45
CA ILE A 65 8.73 5.57 3.56
C ILE A 65 9.42 4.28 3.08
N VAL A 66 8.77 3.50 2.21
CA VAL A 66 9.35 2.24 1.70
C VAL A 66 10.58 2.49 0.82
N ASP A 67 10.55 3.54 0.00
CA ASP A 67 11.67 3.96 -0.85
C ASP A 67 12.85 4.52 -0.01
N ASP A 68 12.57 5.31 1.04
CA ASP A 68 13.61 5.90 1.90
C ASP A 68 14.34 4.86 2.78
N VAL A 69 13.69 3.74 3.12
CA VAL A 69 14.31 2.67 3.94
C VAL A 69 15.40 1.90 3.19
N THR A 70 15.57 2.11 1.88
CA THR A 70 16.60 1.41 1.07
C THR A 70 17.95 2.13 0.92
N ASP A 71 18.11 3.34 1.45
CA ASP A 71 19.39 4.08 1.44
C ASP A 71 20.17 4.02 2.79
N GLY A 72 19.81 3.07 3.68
CA GLY A 72 20.39 2.92 5.04
C GLY A 72 21.08 1.59 5.29
#